data_AF-A0A4Y7MJ51-F1
#
_entry.id   AF-A0A4Y7MJ51-F1
#
_cell.length_a   1.000
_cell.length_b   1.000
_cell.length_c   1.000
_cell.angle_alpha   90.00
_cell.angle_beta   90.00
_cell.angle_gamma   90.00
#
_symmetry.space_group_name_H-M   'P 1'
#
loop_
_entity.id
_entity.type
_entity.pdbx_description
1 polymer ?
#
loop_
_entity_poly.entity_id
_entity_poly.type
_entity_poly.pdbx_seq_one_letter_code
_entity_poly.pdbx_strand_id
1 'polypeptide(L)'
;MLLTFNDLSSLIDFVFLSFRPANSTSIHMTSFKSSNLMQFFDDPKNFGASEVKSGRSWTVDELRIKSNIDLQKLWFVLLKERNMLLTMEYNCREACYLFPSPERIDKIQDSMTRLEQVIHERNDAYWQLEIGEEAPKPRAEKTLDPTDPLAAIREPIEAVTQVKDRATLKFQYLIKEKERKLKLKQKRLHEREAAMLLKYFPNMDKEALQAKYPDVNVEKLKFVQRTRGSHEFNTA
;
A
#
# COMPACT_ATOMS: atom_id res chain seq x y z
N MET A 1 -17.19 -79.64 50.31
CA MET A 1 -17.19 -79.12 51.69
C MET A 1 -15.90 -78.34 51.88
N LEU A 2 -16.01 -77.06 52.27
CA LEU A 2 -15.04 -76.21 53.01
C LEU A 2 -13.58 -76.16 52.49
N LEU A 3 -13.15 -75.04 51.91
CA LEU A 3 -12.47 -73.88 52.54
C LEU A 3 -10.93 -73.94 52.44
N THR A 4 -10.40 -72.96 51.68
CA THR A 4 -9.29 -72.05 51.99
C THR A 4 -7.83 -72.49 52.10
N PHE A 5 -7.02 -71.68 51.41
CA PHE A 5 -5.67 -71.17 51.75
C PHE A 5 -4.51 -72.17 51.81
N ASN A 6 -3.64 -72.13 50.79
CA ASN A 6 -2.29 -71.56 50.89
C ASN A 6 -1.49 -71.76 49.60
N ASP A 7 -0.46 -70.93 49.48
CA ASP A 7 0.71 -71.05 48.59
C ASP A 7 0.61 -70.40 47.19
N LEU A 8 0.62 -69.06 47.22
CA LEU A 8 1.39 -68.29 46.24
C LEU A 8 2.89 -68.53 46.50
N SER A 9 3.55 -69.29 45.63
CA SER A 9 4.94 -69.02 45.24
C SER A 9 5.35 -70.03 44.17
N SER A 10 5.26 -69.65 42.90
CA SER A 10 6.35 -69.80 41.93
C SER A 10 5.85 -69.50 40.51
N LEU A 11 6.76 -68.96 39.70
CA LEU A 11 6.66 -68.74 38.25
C LEU A 11 5.80 -67.57 37.76
N ILE A 12 6.37 -66.37 37.90
CA ILE A 12 6.37 -65.42 36.78
C ILE A 12 7.82 -64.95 36.60
N ASP A 13 8.49 -65.48 35.59
CA ASP A 13 9.78 -64.97 35.13
C ASP A 13 9.60 -63.55 34.60
N PHE A 14 10.01 -62.59 35.42
CA PHE A 14 10.05 -61.18 35.08
C PHE A 14 11.29 -60.95 34.20
N VAL A 15 11.11 -60.99 32.88
CA VAL A 15 12.11 -60.46 31.94
C VAL A 15 12.17 -58.95 32.14
N PHE A 16 13.13 -58.52 32.97
CA PHE A 16 13.53 -57.13 33.13
C PHE A 16 14.17 -56.65 31.82
N LEU A 17 13.37 -56.14 30.90
CA LEU A 17 13.84 -55.20 29.89
C LEU A 17 14.17 -53.89 30.62
N SER A 18 15.42 -53.74 31.03
CA SER A 18 15.96 -52.49 31.55
C SER A 18 15.98 -51.45 30.43
N PHE A 19 14.87 -50.72 30.28
CA PHE A 19 14.86 -49.51 29.48
C PHE A 19 15.66 -48.44 30.25
N ARG A 20 16.96 -48.33 29.96
CA ARG A 20 17.78 -47.18 30.37
C ARG A 20 17.21 -45.94 29.69
N PRO A 21 16.66 -44.94 30.41
CA PRO A 21 16.54 -43.63 29.82
C PRO A 21 17.90 -42.93 29.88
N ALA A 22 18.04 -41.93 29.03
CA ALA A 22 19.09 -40.91 29.05
C ALA A 22 20.45 -41.30 28.47
N ASN A 23 20.50 -41.40 27.15
CA ASN A 23 21.45 -40.53 26.47
C ASN A 23 20.73 -39.18 26.31
N SER A 24 20.92 -38.29 27.28
CA SER A 24 20.63 -36.87 27.08
C SER A 24 21.52 -36.44 25.92
N THR A 25 20.92 -36.31 24.73
CA THR A 25 21.53 -35.49 23.70
C THR A 25 21.63 -34.12 24.32
N SER A 26 22.82 -33.78 24.81
CA SER A 26 23.15 -32.42 25.20
C SER A 26 22.90 -31.56 23.97
N ILE A 27 21.70 -30.98 23.88
CA ILE A 27 21.42 -29.91 22.96
C ILE A 27 22.42 -28.84 23.37
N HIS A 28 23.47 -28.66 22.58
CA HIS A 28 24.40 -27.56 22.76
C HIS A 28 23.60 -26.28 22.50
N MET A 29 22.90 -25.78 23.52
CA MET A 29 22.45 -24.40 23.59
C MET A 29 23.71 -23.57 23.73
N THR A 30 24.31 -23.22 22.60
CA THR A 30 25.39 -22.25 22.55
C THR A 30 24.90 -21.01 23.31
N SER A 31 25.67 -20.61 24.31
CA SER A 31 25.27 -19.56 25.23
C SER A 31 24.87 -18.32 24.46
N PHE A 32 23.65 -17.86 24.74
CA PHE A 32 23.00 -16.57 24.51
C PHE A 32 23.94 -15.36 24.31
N LYS A 33 24.78 -15.35 23.28
CA LYS A 33 25.46 -14.17 22.78
C LYS A 33 24.62 -13.68 21.61
N SER A 34 23.58 -12.92 21.94
CA SER A 34 22.80 -12.08 21.01
C SER A 34 22.71 -12.66 19.60
N SER A 35 21.84 -13.65 19.38
CA SER A 35 21.61 -14.19 18.04
C SER A 35 21.32 -13.02 17.09
N ASN A 36 21.88 -13.03 15.88
CA ASN A 36 21.60 -12.01 14.87
C ASN A 36 20.09 -11.83 14.61
N LEU A 37 19.30 -12.87 14.94
CA LEU A 37 17.85 -12.88 14.89
C LEU A 37 17.19 -11.89 15.87
N MET A 38 17.83 -11.57 17.00
CA MET A 38 17.28 -10.63 17.97
C MET A 38 17.13 -9.21 17.39
N GLN A 39 17.81 -8.89 16.28
CA GLN A 39 17.68 -7.60 15.58
C GLN A 39 16.33 -7.41 14.88
N PHE A 40 15.53 -8.47 14.73
CA PHE A 40 14.16 -8.39 14.19
C PHE A 40 13.12 -8.05 15.26
N PHE A 41 13.51 -7.98 16.53
CA PHE A 41 12.62 -7.63 17.64
C PHE A 41 13.07 -6.31 18.28
N ASP A 42 12.11 -5.57 18.82
CA ASP A 42 12.39 -4.34 19.58
C ASP A 42 13.17 -4.67 20.86
N ASP A 43 13.71 -3.66 21.51
CA ASP A 43 14.40 -3.82 22.79
C ASP A 43 13.45 -4.52 23.78
N PRO A 44 13.91 -5.53 24.54
CA PRO A 44 13.06 -6.25 25.48
C PRO A 44 12.39 -5.37 26.55
N LYS A 45 12.91 -4.16 26.76
CA LYS A 45 12.35 -3.14 27.65
C LYS A 45 11.06 -2.51 27.13
N ASN A 46 10.87 -2.50 25.80
CA ASN A 46 9.73 -1.90 25.12
C ASN A 46 8.56 -2.89 24.96
N PHE A 47 8.74 -4.15 25.37
CA PHE A 47 7.70 -5.17 25.28
C PHE A 47 6.53 -4.85 26.20
N GLY A 48 5.33 -4.78 25.63
CA GLY A 48 4.10 -4.44 26.36
C GLY A 48 3.93 -2.96 26.67
N ALA A 49 4.83 -2.08 26.21
CA ALA A 49 4.63 -0.65 26.30
C ALA A 49 3.49 -0.21 25.36
N SER A 50 2.60 0.67 25.83
CA SER A 50 1.51 1.20 25.01
C SER A 50 1.98 2.22 23.98
N GLU A 51 3.10 2.89 24.22
CA GLU A 51 3.68 3.91 23.34
C GLU A 51 5.20 3.86 23.43
N VAL A 52 5.87 3.87 22.28
CA VAL A 52 7.34 3.96 22.19
C VAL A 52 7.72 5.30 21.57
N LYS A 53 8.46 6.10 22.33
CA LYS A 53 8.91 7.44 21.88
C LYS A 53 9.84 7.29 20.68
N SER A 54 9.50 7.97 19.58
CA SER A 54 10.28 7.99 18.35
C SER A 54 10.64 9.42 17.95
N GLY A 55 11.80 9.59 17.30
CA GLY A 55 12.27 10.87 16.79
C GLY A 55 11.54 11.33 15.52
N ARG A 56 12.01 12.43 14.95
CA ARG A 56 11.54 12.97 13.66
C ARG A 56 12.09 12.13 12.49
N SER A 57 11.35 12.07 11.37
CA SER A 57 11.84 11.50 10.12
C SER A 57 12.93 12.39 9.49
N TRP A 58 13.82 11.78 8.69
CA TRP A 58 14.91 12.49 8.02
C TRP A 58 14.37 13.49 6.99
N THR A 59 14.93 14.71 6.96
CA THR A 59 14.62 15.68 5.89
C THR A 59 15.54 15.55 4.69
N VAL A 60 15.04 15.94 3.52
CA VAL A 60 15.79 15.97 2.26
C VAL A 60 17.07 16.81 2.41
N ASP A 61 17.01 17.96 3.06
CA ASP A 61 18.16 18.86 3.21
C ASP A 61 19.29 18.26 4.08
N GLU A 62 18.93 17.55 5.16
CA GLU A 62 19.92 16.83 5.98
C GLU A 62 20.60 15.70 5.19
N LEU A 63 19.83 15.00 4.34
CA LEU A 63 20.32 13.90 3.52
C LEU A 63 21.23 14.38 2.38
N ARG A 64 20.97 15.57 1.82
CA ARG A 64 21.81 16.19 0.77
C ARG A 64 23.23 16.49 1.23
N ILE A 65 23.43 16.75 2.52
CA ILE A 65 24.76 17.06 3.08
C ILE A 65 25.58 15.78 3.31
N LYS A 66 24.95 14.60 3.37
CA LYS A 66 25.64 13.33 3.66
C LYS A 66 26.33 12.71 2.45
N SER A 67 27.44 12.00 2.71
CA SER A 67 28.17 11.23 1.70
C SER A 67 27.35 10.03 1.19
N ASN A 68 27.63 9.56 -0.02
CA ASN A 68 26.92 8.37 -0.57
C ASN A 68 27.14 7.11 0.29
N ILE A 69 28.33 6.96 0.90
CA ILE A 69 28.64 5.84 1.79
C ILE A 69 27.78 5.92 3.06
N ASP A 70 27.59 7.11 3.62
CA ASP A 70 26.75 7.30 4.79
C ASP A 70 25.26 7.11 4.48
N LEU A 71 24.80 7.56 3.30
CA LEU A 71 23.43 7.28 2.83
C LEU A 71 23.20 5.78 2.66
N GLN A 72 24.16 5.04 2.08
CA GLN A 72 24.07 3.59 1.95
C GLN A 72 23.99 2.90 3.33
N LYS A 73 24.83 3.32 4.30
CA LYS A 73 24.77 2.80 5.66
C LYS A 73 23.44 3.13 6.33
N LEU A 74 22.97 4.36 6.18
CA LEU A 74 21.69 4.83 6.73
C LEU A 74 20.52 4.02 6.16
N TRP A 75 20.52 3.72 4.86
CA TRP A 75 19.53 2.85 4.24
C TRP A 75 19.43 1.50 4.95
N PHE A 76 20.56 0.86 5.25
CA PHE A 76 20.55 -0.43 5.97
C PHE A 76 20.10 -0.30 7.44
N VAL A 77 20.38 0.82 8.11
CA VAL A 77 19.85 1.08 9.45
C VAL A 77 18.33 1.20 9.40
N LEU A 78 17.78 2.00 8.47
CA LEU A 78 16.35 2.16 8.26
C LEU A 78 15.67 0.86 7.83
N LEU A 79 16.32 0.07 6.99
CA LEU A 79 15.81 -1.21 6.53
C LEU A 79 15.67 -2.23 7.68
N LYS A 80 16.65 -2.29 8.58
CA LYS A 80 16.57 -3.16 9.76
C LYS A 80 15.42 -2.74 10.68
N GLU A 81 15.29 -1.44 10.93
CA GLU A 81 14.19 -0.88 11.72
C GLU A 81 12.83 -1.20 11.08
N ARG A 82 12.69 -1.00 9.76
CA ARG A 82 11.47 -1.35 9.01
C ARG A 82 11.15 -2.84 9.16
N ASN A 83 12.12 -3.72 8.99
CA ASN A 83 11.92 -5.17 9.09
C ASN A 83 11.50 -5.60 10.51
N MET A 84 12.10 -4.99 11.53
CA MET A 84 11.71 -5.20 12.92
C MET A 84 10.25 -4.77 13.16
N LEU A 85 9.86 -3.58 12.68
CA LEU A 85 8.49 -3.09 12.83
C LEU A 85 7.46 -3.91 12.07
N LEU A 86 7.77 -4.39 10.86
CA LEU A 86 6.89 -5.27 10.10
C LEU A 86 6.67 -6.61 10.81
N THR A 87 7.72 -7.14 11.46
CA THR A 87 7.61 -8.36 12.27
C THR A 87 6.69 -8.12 13.46
N MET A 88 6.81 -6.97 14.12
CA MET A 88 5.95 -6.58 15.23
C MET A 88 4.50 -6.32 14.79
N GLU A 89 4.29 -5.63 13.67
CA GLU A 89 2.96 -5.33 13.11
C GLU A 89 2.21 -6.62 12.79
N TYR A 90 2.89 -7.56 12.12
CA TYR A 90 2.33 -8.87 11.83
C TYR A 90 1.94 -9.61 13.12
N ASN A 91 2.82 -9.65 14.12
CA ASN A 91 2.53 -10.32 15.38
C ASN A 91 1.35 -9.67 16.15
N CYS A 92 1.31 -8.33 16.21
CA CYS A 92 0.17 -7.60 16.79
C CYS A 92 -1.13 -7.93 16.06
N ARG A 93 -1.12 -8.01 14.74
CA ARG A 93 -2.28 -8.37 13.92
C ARG A 93 -2.77 -9.78 14.20
N GLU A 94 -1.87 -10.77 14.23
CA GLU A 94 -2.22 -12.18 14.51
C GLU A 94 -2.75 -12.37 15.94
N ALA A 95 -2.17 -11.65 16.90
CA ALA A 95 -2.59 -11.69 18.30
C ALA A 95 -3.78 -10.75 18.62
N CYS A 96 -4.31 -10.03 17.62
CA CYS A 96 -5.40 -9.05 17.76
C CYS A 96 -5.12 -7.95 18.80
N TYR A 97 -3.87 -7.48 18.88
CA TYR A 97 -3.44 -6.35 19.70
C TYR A 97 -3.30 -5.06 18.87
N LEU A 98 -3.51 -3.93 19.53
CA LEU A 98 -3.19 -2.62 18.95
C LEU A 98 -1.68 -2.45 18.86
N PHE A 99 -1.23 -1.90 17.74
CA PHE A 99 0.18 -1.63 17.52
C PHE A 99 0.64 -0.42 18.38
N PRO A 100 1.71 -0.52 19.18
CA PRO A 100 2.09 0.53 20.14
C PRO A 100 2.37 1.92 19.54
N SER A 101 2.89 1.99 18.31
CA SER A 101 3.24 3.28 17.69
C SER A 101 3.34 3.18 16.17
N PRO A 102 2.21 3.18 15.43
CA PRO A 102 2.19 2.95 13.98
C PRO A 102 2.93 4.04 13.21
N GLU A 103 2.97 5.26 13.75
CA GLU A 103 3.69 6.38 13.18
C GLU A 103 5.18 6.10 12.91
N ARG A 104 5.81 5.17 13.65
CA ARG A 104 7.21 4.79 13.39
C ARG A 104 7.38 4.25 11.97
N ILE A 105 6.42 3.43 11.52
CA ILE A 105 6.43 2.85 10.17
C ILE A 105 6.38 3.97 9.13
N ASP A 106 5.46 4.92 9.30
CA ASP A 106 5.31 6.05 8.39
C ASP A 106 6.58 6.93 8.36
N LYS A 107 7.16 7.22 9.54
CA LYS A 107 8.40 8.03 9.66
C LYS A 107 9.60 7.37 8.95
N ILE A 108 9.70 6.05 9.00
CA ILE A 108 10.76 5.30 8.31
C ILE A 108 10.49 5.26 6.83
N GLN A 109 9.25 5.00 6.41
CA GLN A 109 8.85 5.00 5.01
C GLN A 109 9.15 6.35 4.36
N ASP A 110 8.76 7.45 5.01
CA ASP A 110 9.10 8.82 4.63
C ASP A 110 10.62 9.01 4.47
N SER A 111 11.40 8.55 5.44
CA SER A 111 12.86 8.70 5.43
C SER A 111 13.49 7.89 4.30
N MET A 112 12.99 6.69 4.03
CA MET A 112 13.46 5.84 2.93
C MET A 112 13.12 6.46 1.56
N THR A 113 11.90 6.97 1.38
CA THR A 113 11.49 7.64 0.14
C THR A 113 12.30 8.91 -0.12
N ARG A 114 12.55 9.73 0.91
CA ARG A 114 13.41 10.94 0.77
C ARG A 114 14.86 10.58 0.48
N LEU A 115 15.37 9.50 1.06
CA LEU A 115 16.72 9.00 0.77
C LEU A 115 16.83 8.55 -0.67
N GLU A 116 15.88 7.76 -1.15
CA GLU A 116 15.79 7.34 -2.55
C GLU A 116 15.71 8.55 -3.50
N GLN A 117 14.89 9.55 -3.16
CA GLN A 117 14.79 10.80 -3.92
C GLN A 117 16.16 11.49 -4.04
N VAL A 118 16.91 11.66 -2.95
CA VAL A 118 18.24 12.30 -2.99
C VAL A 118 19.24 11.49 -3.84
N ILE A 119 19.15 10.16 -3.82
CA ILE A 119 20.00 9.31 -4.66
C ILE A 119 19.65 9.48 -6.14
N HIS A 120 18.36 9.49 -6.49
CA HIS A 120 17.92 9.73 -7.87
C HIS A 120 18.30 11.13 -8.33
N GLU A 121 18.06 12.17 -7.53
CA GLU A 121 18.47 13.55 -7.84
C GLU A 121 19.98 13.64 -8.17
N ARG A 122 20.84 12.97 -7.38
CA ARG A 122 22.29 12.94 -7.61
C ARG A 122 22.67 12.16 -8.87
N ASN A 123 22.02 11.02 -9.08
CA ASN A 123 22.25 10.21 -10.27
C ASN A 123 21.83 10.98 -11.53
N ASP A 124 20.62 11.54 -11.55
CA ASP A 124 20.10 12.34 -12.65
C ASP A 124 21.02 13.51 -12.99
N ALA A 125 21.54 14.22 -11.98
CA ALA A 125 22.53 15.28 -12.18
C ALA A 125 23.83 14.77 -12.83
N TYR A 126 24.33 13.60 -12.41
CA TYR A 126 25.51 12.98 -13.02
C TYR A 126 25.25 12.60 -14.50
N TRP A 127 24.11 11.98 -14.80
CA TRP A 127 23.75 11.59 -16.17
C TRP A 127 23.59 12.80 -17.09
N GLN A 128 22.97 13.87 -16.60
CA GLN A 128 22.80 15.11 -17.36
C GLN A 128 24.12 15.83 -17.64
N LEU A 129 25.05 15.83 -16.69
CA LEU A 129 26.31 16.59 -16.81
C LEU A 129 27.42 15.82 -17.52
N GLU A 130 27.61 14.54 -17.22
CA GLU A 130 28.72 13.74 -17.74
C GLU A 130 28.38 13.05 -19.06
N ILE A 131 27.11 12.64 -19.23
CA ILE A 131 26.66 11.83 -20.38
C ILE A 131 25.80 12.67 -21.34
N GLY A 132 25.03 13.63 -20.81
CA GLY A 132 24.13 14.47 -21.61
C GLY A 132 22.79 13.81 -21.95
N GLU A 133 22.46 12.69 -21.30
CA GLU A 133 21.22 11.94 -21.50
C GLU A 133 20.41 11.83 -20.18
N GLU A 134 19.13 11.44 -20.28
CA GLU A 134 18.33 11.13 -19.09
C GLU A 134 18.82 9.85 -18.40
N ALA A 135 18.81 9.84 -17.07
CA ALA A 135 19.17 8.65 -16.31
C ALA A 135 18.25 7.47 -16.66
N PRO A 136 18.78 6.24 -16.72
CA PRO A 136 17.97 5.04 -16.92
C PRO A 136 16.92 4.91 -15.81
N LYS A 137 15.63 4.99 -16.21
CA LYS A 137 14.52 4.87 -15.27
C LYS A 137 14.47 3.44 -14.71
N PRO A 138 14.21 3.26 -13.41
CA PRO A 138 14.05 1.93 -12.85
C PRO A 138 12.95 1.18 -13.60
N ARG A 139 13.15 -0.12 -13.80
CA ARG A 139 12.21 -0.96 -14.55
C ARG A 139 10.88 -0.96 -13.80
N ALA A 140 9.89 -0.23 -14.31
CA ALA A 140 8.56 -0.23 -13.72
C ALA A 140 7.93 -1.62 -13.92
N GLU A 141 7.69 -2.34 -12.83
CA GLU A 141 6.86 -3.54 -12.89
C GLU A 141 5.46 -3.11 -13.31
N LYS A 142 4.92 -3.72 -14.38
CA LYS A 142 3.56 -3.47 -14.84
C LYS A 142 2.58 -4.07 -13.83
N THR A 143 2.28 -3.34 -12.76
CA THR A 143 1.20 -3.72 -11.84
C THR A 143 -0.13 -3.53 -12.55
N LEU A 144 -1.09 -4.43 -12.27
CA LEU A 144 -2.47 -4.23 -12.70
C LEU A 144 -2.97 -2.94 -12.03
N ASP A 145 -3.27 -1.91 -12.81
CA ASP A 145 -3.85 -0.67 -12.28
C ASP A 145 -5.15 -1.03 -11.53
N PRO A 146 -5.30 -0.68 -10.24
CA PRO A 146 -6.55 -0.91 -9.50
C PRO A 146 -7.77 -0.30 -10.20
N THR A 147 -7.57 0.73 -11.01
CA THR A 147 -8.60 1.43 -11.79
C THR A 147 -8.91 0.73 -13.11
N ASP A 148 -7.93 0.08 -13.73
CA ASP A 148 -8.08 -0.70 -14.97
C ASP A 148 -7.20 -1.96 -14.94
N PRO A 149 -7.67 -3.04 -14.28
CA PRO A 149 -6.87 -4.26 -14.09
C PRO A 149 -6.55 -5.00 -15.39
N LEU A 150 -7.08 -4.55 -16.53
CA LEU A 150 -6.84 -5.15 -17.85
C LEU A 150 -5.87 -4.34 -18.70
N ALA A 151 -5.37 -3.18 -18.25
CA ALA A 151 -4.47 -2.33 -19.04
C ALA A 151 -3.20 -3.08 -19.49
N ALA A 152 -2.60 -3.87 -18.59
CA ALA A 152 -1.42 -4.67 -18.90
C ALA A 152 -1.66 -5.77 -19.95
N ILE A 153 -2.92 -6.21 -20.13
CA ILE A 153 -3.33 -7.21 -21.13
C ILE A 153 -3.68 -6.52 -22.46
N ARG A 154 -4.20 -5.29 -22.43
CA ARG A 154 -4.54 -4.52 -23.63
C ARG A 154 -3.32 -4.18 -24.48
N GLU A 155 -2.19 -3.79 -23.88
CA GLU A 155 -0.97 -3.48 -24.63
C GLU A 155 -0.47 -4.66 -25.50
N PRO A 156 -0.33 -5.90 -24.97
CA PRO A 156 -0.04 -7.09 -25.78
C PRO A 156 -1.12 -7.38 -26.83
N ILE A 157 -2.41 -7.24 -26.48
CA ILE A 157 -3.51 -7.47 -27.43
C ILE A 157 -3.47 -6.43 -28.55
N GLU A 158 -3.21 -5.16 -28.28
CA GLU A 158 -3.10 -4.08 -29.27
C GLU A 158 -1.92 -4.32 -30.22
N ALA A 159 -0.78 -4.80 -29.71
CA ALA A 159 0.35 -5.20 -30.54
C ALA A 159 0.02 -6.39 -31.46
N VAL A 160 -0.77 -7.36 -30.98
CA VAL A 160 -1.20 -8.54 -31.76
C VAL A 160 -2.38 -8.23 -32.70
N THR A 161 -3.25 -7.29 -32.34
CA THR A 161 -4.48 -6.91 -33.08
C THR A 161 -4.24 -5.85 -34.15
N GLN A 162 -3.00 -5.67 -34.61
CA GLN A 162 -2.68 -4.99 -35.89
C GLN A 162 -3.50 -5.57 -37.07
N VAL A 163 -4.01 -6.80 -36.92
CA VAL A 163 -4.99 -7.42 -37.80
C VAL A 163 -6.34 -6.70 -37.70
N LYS A 164 -6.66 -5.91 -38.75
CA LYS A 164 -7.94 -5.18 -38.90
C LYS A 164 -9.09 -6.11 -39.33
N ASP A 165 -9.36 -7.13 -38.54
CA ASP A 165 -10.52 -7.98 -38.74
C ASP A 165 -11.82 -7.19 -38.52
N ARG A 166 -12.90 -7.62 -39.20
CA ARG A 166 -14.22 -6.99 -39.04
C ARG A 166 -14.69 -6.97 -37.58
N ALA A 167 -14.34 -8.00 -36.81
CA ALA A 167 -14.65 -8.11 -35.40
C ALA A 167 -13.86 -7.11 -34.54
N THR A 168 -12.56 -6.93 -34.79
CA THR A 168 -11.71 -5.98 -34.04
C THR A 168 -12.16 -4.54 -34.31
N LEU A 169 -12.49 -4.19 -35.55
CA LEU A 169 -13.06 -2.88 -35.91
C LEU A 169 -14.41 -2.61 -35.23
N LYS A 170 -15.31 -3.60 -35.19
CA LYS A 170 -16.60 -3.48 -34.49
C LYS A 170 -16.40 -3.27 -33.00
N PHE A 171 -15.47 -3.99 -32.39
CA PHE A 171 -15.14 -3.86 -30.97
C PHE A 171 -14.57 -2.46 -30.65
N GLN A 172 -13.63 -1.96 -31.45
CA GLN A 172 -13.10 -0.59 -31.33
C GLN A 172 -14.20 0.47 -31.45
N TYR A 173 -15.15 0.30 -32.38
CA TYR A 173 -16.31 1.18 -32.51
C TYR A 173 -17.17 1.18 -31.23
N LEU A 174 -17.45 0.01 -30.68
CA LEU A 174 -18.27 -0.13 -29.46
C LEU A 174 -17.58 0.49 -28.24
N ILE A 175 -16.25 0.37 -28.11
CA ILE A 175 -15.47 1.06 -27.07
C ILE A 175 -15.63 2.57 -27.20
N LYS A 176 -15.40 3.13 -28.40
CA LYS A 176 -15.58 4.57 -28.66
C LYS A 176 -17.01 5.02 -28.42
N GLU A 177 -18.00 4.20 -28.74
CA GLU A 177 -19.41 4.48 -28.44
C GLU A 177 -19.67 4.51 -26.93
N LYS A 178 -19.12 3.57 -26.16
CA LYS A 178 -19.19 3.54 -24.70
C LYS A 178 -18.56 4.79 -24.08
N GLU A 179 -17.37 5.18 -24.54
CA GLU A 179 -16.70 6.41 -24.10
C GLU A 179 -17.54 7.67 -24.39
N ARG A 180 -18.11 7.77 -25.60
CA ARG A 180 -19.02 8.87 -25.96
C ARG A 180 -20.24 8.90 -25.04
N LYS A 181 -20.87 7.75 -24.78
CA LYS A 181 -22.02 7.65 -23.86
C LYS A 181 -21.64 8.07 -22.44
N LEU A 182 -20.45 7.70 -21.97
CA LEU A 182 -19.96 8.07 -20.64
C LEU A 182 -19.71 9.58 -20.52
N LYS A 183 -19.05 10.19 -21.51
CA LYS A 183 -18.87 11.65 -21.58
C LYS A 183 -20.20 12.40 -21.63
N LEU A 184 -21.15 11.92 -22.43
CA LEU A 184 -22.50 12.50 -22.48
C LEU A 184 -23.24 12.36 -21.15
N LYS A 185 -23.10 11.23 -20.45
CA LYS A 185 -23.68 11.02 -19.12
C LYS A 185 -23.08 12.00 -18.11
N GLN A 186 -21.75 12.16 -18.11
CA GLN A 186 -21.05 13.12 -17.25
C GLN A 186 -21.51 14.56 -17.52
N LYS A 187 -21.56 14.96 -18.80
CA LYS A 187 -22.06 16.28 -19.19
C LYS A 187 -23.50 16.53 -18.73
N ARG A 188 -24.39 15.55 -18.87
CA ARG A 188 -25.78 15.63 -18.38
C ARG A 188 -25.85 15.77 -16.85
N LEU A 189 -24.96 15.12 -16.12
CA LEU A 189 -24.86 15.26 -14.66
C LEU A 189 -24.39 16.68 -14.30
N HIS A 190 -23.32 17.16 -14.92
CA HIS A 190 -22.82 18.53 -14.73
C HIS A 190 -23.90 19.57 -15.09
N GLU A 191 -24.61 19.40 -16.20
CA GLU A 191 -25.73 20.26 -16.60
C GLU A 191 -26.86 20.26 -15.57
N ARG A 192 -27.18 19.09 -15.01
CA ARG A 192 -28.21 18.96 -13.96
C ARG A 192 -27.76 19.60 -12.66
N GLU A 193 -26.53 19.39 -12.23
CA GLU A 193 -25.96 20.01 -11.03
C GLU A 193 -25.92 21.52 -11.16
N ALA A 194 -25.37 22.04 -12.26
CA ALA A 194 -25.34 23.46 -12.56
C ALA A 194 -26.76 24.07 -12.62
N ALA A 195 -27.71 23.36 -13.23
CA ALA A 195 -29.10 23.80 -13.28
C ALA A 195 -29.76 23.87 -11.89
N MET A 196 -29.47 22.90 -11.02
CA MET A 196 -29.99 22.87 -9.65
C MET A 196 -29.35 23.96 -8.79
N LEU A 197 -28.06 24.22 -8.97
CA LEU A 197 -27.35 25.31 -8.29
C LEU A 197 -27.95 26.66 -8.66
N LEU A 198 -28.19 26.93 -9.94
CA LEU A 198 -28.89 28.15 -10.38
C LEU A 198 -30.34 28.20 -9.89
N LYS A 199 -31.00 27.05 -9.78
CA LYS A 199 -32.37 26.95 -9.27
C LYS A 199 -32.49 27.30 -7.80
N TYR A 200 -31.54 26.92 -6.95
CA TYR A 200 -31.58 27.24 -5.52
C TYR A 200 -30.87 28.56 -5.17
N PHE A 201 -29.83 28.90 -5.92
CA PHE A 201 -28.99 30.08 -5.72
C PHE A 201 -28.99 30.96 -6.98
N PRO A 202 -30.02 31.82 -7.15
CA PRO A 202 -30.21 32.59 -8.37
C PRO A 202 -29.10 33.64 -8.62
N ASN A 203 -28.44 34.13 -7.56
CA ASN A 203 -27.34 35.10 -7.63
C ASN A 203 -25.94 34.46 -7.57
N MET A 204 -25.80 33.17 -7.93
CA MET A 204 -24.52 32.48 -7.91
C MET A 204 -23.54 33.01 -8.97
N ASP A 205 -22.26 33.13 -8.61
CA ASP A 205 -21.19 33.54 -9.52
C ASP A 205 -21.04 32.57 -10.69
N LYS A 206 -21.32 33.08 -11.88
CA LYS A 206 -21.38 32.31 -13.13
C LYS A 206 -19.99 31.88 -13.59
N GLU A 207 -18.97 32.70 -13.31
CA GLU A 207 -17.57 32.40 -13.62
C GLU A 207 -17.06 31.23 -12.78
N ALA A 208 -17.35 31.24 -11.48
CA ALA A 208 -17.02 30.12 -10.58
C ALA A 208 -17.74 28.83 -10.99
N LEU A 209 -19.01 28.93 -11.41
CA LEU A 209 -19.79 27.78 -11.88
C LEU A 209 -19.25 27.21 -13.20
N GLN A 210 -18.81 28.09 -14.12
CA GLN A 210 -18.20 27.70 -15.41
C GLN A 210 -16.79 27.10 -15.22
N ALA A 211 -16.02 27.61 -14.26
CA ALA A 211 -14.71 27.04 -13.90
C ALA A 211 -14.85 25.63 -13.30
N LYS A 212 -15.91 25.40 -12.50
CA LYS A 212 -16.22 24.07 -11.94
C LYS A 212 -16.70 23.08 -13.01
N TYR A 213 -17.51 23.53 -13.98
CA TYR A 213 -18.07 22.71 -15.05
C TYR A 213 -17.71 23.25 -16.44
N PRO A 214 -16.46 23.03 -16.92
CA PRO A 214 -15.99 23.62 -18.18
C PRO A 214 -16.68 23.05 -19.44
N ASP A 215 -17.28 21.86 -19.34
CA ASP A 215 -17.97 21.17 -20.42
C ASP A 215 -19.42 21.65 -20.65
N VAL A 216 -19.96 22.40 -19.69
CA VAL A 216 -21.32 22.91 -19.67
C VAL A 216 -21.31 24.40 -19.95
N ASN A 217 -22.17 24.87 -20.85
CA ASN A 217 -22.31 26.30 -21.09
C ASN A 217 -23.33 26.89 -20.09
N VAL A 218 -22.81 27.53 -19.04
CA VAL A 218 -23.62 28.09 -17.94
C VAL A 218 -24.53 29.24 -18.42
N GLU A 219 -24.10 30.00 -19.42
CA GLU A 219 -24.90 31.10 -19.98
C GLU A 219 -26.16 30.61 -20.67
N LYS A 220 -26.13 29.43 -21.29
CA LYS A 220 -27.33 28.81 -21.90
C LYS A 220 -28.27 28.26 -20.84
N LEU A 221 -27.75 27.80 -19.70
CA LEU A 221 -28.56 27.22 -18.62
C LEU A 221 -29.51 28.22 -17.96
N LYS A 222 -29.18 29.52 -17.92
CA LYS A 222 -30.06 30.56 -17.35
C LYS A 222 -31.42 30.68 -18.05
N PHE A 223 -31.48 30.28 -19.32
CA PHE A 223 -32.70 30.37 -20.13
C PHE A 223 -33.57 29.11 -20.03
N VAL A 224 -33.04 28.02 -19.47
CA VAL A 224 -33.76 26.77 -19.34
C VAL A 224 -34.80 26.89 -18.23
N GLN A 225 -36.06 26.56 -18.50
CA GLN A 225 -37.14 26.65 -17.49
C GLN A 225 -36.82 25.88 -16.18
N ARG A 226 -36.01 24.82 -16.27
CA ARG A 226 -35.55 24.02 -15.12
C ARG A 226 -34.66 24.76 -14.13
N THR A 227 -34.02 25.85 -14.53
CA THR A 227 -33.19 26.70 -13.65
C THR A 227 -33.97 27.81 -12.97
N ARG A 228 -35.22 28.06 -13.41
CA ARG A 228 -36.10 29.04 -12.78
C ARG A 228 -36.73 28.43 -11.52
N GLY A 229 -36.15 28.76 -10.37
CA GLY A 229 -36.75 28.50 -9.06
C GLY A 229 -37.87 29.49 -8.73
N SER A 230 -38.69 29.18 -7.73
CA SER A 230 -39.67 30.09 -7.15
C SER A 230 -38.96 31.08 -6.24
N HIS A 231 -38.37 32.12 -6.84
CA HIS A 231 -37.67 33.19 -6.14
C HIS A 231 -38.42 34.50 -6.33
N GLU A 232 -38.35 35.39 -5.33
CA GLU A 232 -39.06 36.68 -5.32
C GLU A 232 -38.79 37.54 -6.57
N PHE A 233 -37.58 37.41 -7.14
CA PHE A 233 -37.16 38.11 -8.37
C PHE A 233 -37.71 37.52 -9.68
N ASN A 234 -38.33 36.33 -9.65
CA ASN A 234 -38.87 35.65 -10.83
C ASN A 234 -40.39 35.79 -10.97
N THR A 235 -41.07 36.43 -10.01
CA THR A 235 -42.54 36.53 -9.91
C THR A 235 -43.14 37.88 -10.34
N ALA A 236 -42.37 38.72 -11.04
CA ALA A 236 -42.85 39.97 -11.65
C ALA A 236 -43.12 39.82 -13.15
#